data_AF-A0A3M1YB56-F1
#
_entry.id   AF-A0A3M1YB56-F1
#
_cell.length_a   1.000
_cell.length_b   1.000
_cell.length_c   1.000
_cell.angle_alpha   90.00
_cell.angle_beta   90.00
_cell.angle_gamma   90.00
#
_symmetry.space_group_name_H-M   'P 1'
#
loop_
_entity.id
_entity.type
_entity.pdbx_description
1 polymer ?
#
loop_
_entity_poly.entity_id
_entity_poly.type
_entity_poly.pdbx_seq_one_letter_code
_entity_poly.pdbx_strand_id
1 'polypeptide(L)' 'MINAYAEIDAYSQGRLATQPLPTGLTARNMGKNDLWIAATTHVTGGTLLTTDQDFAHLAEVYFPLDLLDAWQFR' A
#
# COMPACT_ATOMS: atom_id res chain seq x y z
N MET A 1 2.80 0.30 -14.61
CA MET A 1 2.29 1.30 -13.64
C MET A 1 0.77 1.21 -13.47
N ILE A 2 -0.05 1.38 -14.51
CA ILE A 2 -1.52 1.31 -14.38
C ILE A 2 -2.05 -0.05 -13.89
N ASN A 3 -1.44 -1.16 -14.31
CA ASN A 3 -1.83 -2.49 -13.83
C ASN A 3 -1.59 -2.63 -12.32
N ALA A 4 -0.42 -2.20 -11.82
CA ALA A 4 -0.10 -2.20 -10.40
C ALA A 4 -1.07 -1.31 -9.61
N TYR A 5 -1.43 -0.14 -10.14
CA TYR A 5 -2.45 0.73 -9.54
C TYR A 5 -3.78 -0.02 -9.38
N ALA A 6 -4.28 -0.62 -10.46
CA ALA A 6 -5.59 -1.30 -10.45
C ALA A 6 -5.59 -2.54 -9.55
N GLU A 7 -4.48 -3.28 -9.53
CA GLU A 7 -4.32 -4.46 -8.68
C GLU A 7 -4.28 -4.09 -7.19
N ILE A 8 -3.48 -3.08 -6.81
CA ILE A 8 -3.38 -2.61 -5.42
C ILE A 8 -4.71 -2.03 -4.94
N ASP A 9 -5.45 -1.32 -5.80
CA ASP A 9 -6.80 -0.84 -5.48
C ASP A 9 -7.76 -2.02 -5.26
N ALA A 10 -7.77 -3.00 -6.17
CA ALA A 10 -8.59 -4.19 -6.03
C ALA A 10 -8.26 -4.98 -4.76
N TYR A 11 -6.98 -5.13 -4.42
CA TYR A 11 -6.53 -5.77 -3.18
C TYR A 11 -7.01 -4.98 -1.95
N SER A 12 -6.77 -3.66 -1.94
CA SER A 12 -7.16 -2.79 -0.82
C SER A 12 -8.68 -2.79 -0.59
N GLN A 13 -9.46 -2.93 -1.65
CA GLN A 13 -10.93 -3.07 -1.60
C GLN A 13 -11.41 -4.48 -1.24
N GLY A 14 -10.51 -5.46 -1.09
CA GLY A 14 -10.85 -6.87 -0.88
C GLY A 14 -11.56 -7.53 -2.07
N ARG A 15 -11.37 -6.98 -3.28
CA ARG A 15 -12.00 -7.42 -4.53
C ARG A 15 -11.05 -8.21 -5.43
N LEU A 16 -9.79 -8.37 -5.05
CA LEU A 16 -8.83 -9.15 -5.81
C LEU A 16 -9.04 -10.65 -5.56
N ALA A 17 -9.74 -11.33 -6.47
CA ALA A 17 -10.13 -12.73 -6.31
C ALA A 17 -8.94 -13.69 -6.17
N THR A 18 -7.80 -13.38 -6.78
CA THR A 18 -6.58 -14.18 -6.72
C THR A 18 -5.82 -14.03 -5.40
N GLN A 19 -6.08 -12.96 -4.66
CA GLN A 19 -5.39 -12.63 -3.42
C GLN A 19 -6.39 -11.94 -2.46
N PRO A 20 -7.24 -12.71 -1.78
CA PRO A 20 -8.19 -12.16 -0.83
C PRO A 20 -7.46 -11.56 0.38
N LEU A 21 -8.13 -10.62 1.06
CA LEU A 21 -7.59 -10.04 2.29
C LEU A 21 -7.44 -11.13 3.37
N PRO A 22 -6.34 -11.10 4.15
CA PRO A 22 -6.17 -11.99 5.29
C PRO A 22 -7.29 -11.84 6.32
N THR A 23 -7.57 -12.92 7.06
CA THR A 23 -8.56 -12.90 8.15
C THR A 23 -8.24 -11.81 9.15
N GLY A 24 -9.20 -10.92 9.40
CA GLY A 24 -9.04 -9.79 10.33
C GLY A 24 -8.67 -8.46 9.67
N LEU A 25 -8.28 -8.46 8.38
CA LEU A 25 -8.17 -7.23 7.59
C LEU A 25 -9.52 -6.87 6.96
N THR A 26 -9.86 -5.59 6.97
CA THR A 26 -11.05 -5.07 6.28
C THR A 26 -10.66 -4.29 5.04
N ALA A 27 -11.59 -4.19 4.09
CA ALA A 27 -11.41 -3.33 2.92
C ALA A 27 -11.11 -1.88 3.35
N ARG A 28 -10.19 -1.24 2.63
CA ARG A 28 -9.73 0.13 2.87
C ARG A 28 -9.84 0.93 1.58
N ASN A 29 -10.44 2.11 1.69
CA ASN A 29 -10.41 3.10 0.62
C ASN A 29 -9.05 3.79 0.64
N MET A 30 -8.38 3.84 -0.50
CA MET A 30 -7.14 4.59 -0.68
C MET A 30 -7.38 5.78 -1.59
N GLY A 31 -6.71 6.90 -1.31
CA GLY A 31 -6.72 8.05 -2.19
C GLY A 31 -6.05 7.73 -3.53
N LYS A 32 -6.44 8.44 -4.59
CA LYS A 32 -5.83 8.24 -5.93
C LYS A 32 -4.32 8.48 -5.89
N ASN A 33 -3.86 9.44 -5.08
CA ASN A 33 -2.44 9.72 -4.92
C ASN A 33 -1.73 8.57 -4.19
N ASP A 34 -2.33 8.02 -3.14
CA ASP A 34 -1.75 6.92 -2.37
C ASP A 34 -1.61 5.67 -3.24
N LEU A 35 -2.63 5.38 -4.06
CA LEU A 35 -2.56 4.30 -5.04
C LEU A 35 -1.44 4.50 -6.08
N TRP A 36 -1.21 5.73 -6.55
CA TRP A 36 -0.08 6.02 -7.45
C TRP A 36 1.27 5.90 -6.75
N ILE A 37 1.39 6.35 -5.50
CA ILE A 37 2.61 6.19 -4.68
C ILE A 37 2.89 4.69 -4.50
N ALA A 38 1.91 3.92 -4.04
CA ALA A 38 2.03 2.48 -3.84
C ALA A 38 2.40 1.73 -5.13
N ALA A 39 1.71 2.04 -6.24
CA ALA A 39 2.00 1.43 -7.54
C ALA A 39 3.41 1.78 -8.04
N THR A 40 3.87 3.00 -7.82
CA THR A 40 5.22 3.43 -8.21
C THR A 40 6.28 2.72 -7.38
N THR A 41 6.12 2.67 -6.05
CA THR A 41 7.02 1.93 -5.17
C THR A 41 7.11 0.46 -5.58
N HIS A 42 5.97 -0.19 -5.80
CA HIS A 42 5.92 -1.59 -6.22
C HIS A 42 6.65 -1.83 -7.56
N VAL A 43 6.32 -1.04 -8.59
CA VAL A 43 6.90 -1.22 -9.94
C VAL A 43 8.40 -0.91 -9.97
N THR A 44 8.88 -0.01 -9.12
CA THR A 44 10.30 0.33 -9.02
C THR A 44 11.09 -0.61 -8.11
N GLY A 45 10.41 -1.48 -7.35
CA GLY A 45 11.05 -2.33 -6.34
C GLY A 45 11.63 -1.56 -5.15
N GLY A 46 11.09 -0.37 -4.87
CA GLY A 46 11.57 0.52 -3.81
C GLY A 46 11.02 0.16 -2.42
N THR A 47 11.55 0.83 -1.41
CA THR A 47 10.99 0.89 -0.04
C THR A 47 10.21 2.19 0.11
N LEU A 48 8.98 2.12 0.61
CA LEU A 48 8.20 3.32 0.90
C LEU A 48 8.58 3.85 2.29
N LEU A 49 9.16 5.04 2.35
CA LEU A 49 9.36 5.79 3.60
C LEU A 49 8.21 6.79 3.73
N THR A 50 7.44 6.70 4.81
CA THR A 50 6.30 7.60 5.04
C THR A 50 5.95 7.69 6.52
N THR A 51 5.27 8.75 6.93
CA THR A 51 4.63 8.83 8.27
C THR A 51 3.18 8.35 8.24
N ASP A 52 2.65 8.04 7.05
CA ASP A 52 1.25 7.69 6.84
C ASP A 52 1.01 6.19 7.04
N GLN A 53 0.18 5.86 8.04
CA GLN A 53 -0.15 4.49 8.41
C GLN A 53 -1.13 3.81 7.43
N ASP A 54 -1.74 4.56 6.52
CA ASP A 54 -2.69 3.98 5.57
C ASP A 54 -2.03 2.97 4.62
N PHE A 55 -0.70 3.03 4.44
CA PHE A 55 0.06 2.07 3.63
C PHE A 55 0.41 0.76 4.38
N ALA A 56 0.15 0.66 5.68
CA ALA A 56 0.61 -0.47 6.50
C ALA A 56 0.12 -1.84 6.01
N HIS A 57 -1.08 -1.92 5.43
CA HIS A 57 -1.62 -3.19 4.89
C HIS A 57 -0.93 -3.65 3.61
N LEU A 58 -0.06 -2.84 3.01
CA LEU A 58 0.69 -3.14 1.79
C LEU A 58 2.14 -3.58 2.06
N ALA A 59 2.66 -3.36 3.28
CA ALA A 59 4.07 -3.45 3.68
C ALA A 59 4.75 -4.83 3.48
N GLU A 60 3.95 -5.89 3.42
CA GLU A 60 4.46 -7.26 3.26
C GLU A 60 3.86 -7.96 2.03
N VAL A 61 3.03 -7.22 1.27
CA VAL A 61 2.30 -7.74 0.12
C VAL A 61 2.90 -7.20 -1.18
N TYR A 62 3.22 -5.91 -1.20
CA TYR A 62 3.65 -5.22 -2.42
C TYR A 62 5.05 -4.62 -2.35
N PHE A 63 5.45 -4.07 -1.21
CA PHE A 63 6.76 -3.43 -1.04
C PHE A 63 7.10 -3.26 0.45
N PRO A 64 8.38 -3.22 0.83
CA PRO A 64 8.77 -2.87 2.18
C PRO A 64 8.31 -1.45 2.56
N LEU A 65 7.82 -1.30 3.79
CA LEU A 65 7.37 -0.02 4.34
C LEU A 65 8.22 0.33 5.57
N ASP A 66 8.74 1.55 5.60
CA ASP A 66 9.37 2.14 6.77
C ASP A 66 8.51 3.30 7.27
N LEU A 67 7.81 3.06 8.38
CA LEU A 67 6.96 4.04 9.04
C LEU A 67 7.80 4.92 9.94
N LEU A 68 8.00 6.16 9.51
CA LEU A 68 8.78 7.14 10.22
C LEU A 68 7.96 7.80 11.33
N ASP A 69 8.56 7.92 12.50
CA ASP A 69 8.00 8.75 13.56
C ASP A 69 8.45 10.20 13.36
N ALA A 70 7.50 11.10 13.08
CA ALA A 70 7.77 12.52 12.83
C ALA A 70 8.47 13.22 14.03
N TRP A 71 8.35 12.66 15.24
CA TRP A 71 9.02 13.18 16.43
C TRP A 71 10.54 12.90 16.43
N GLN A 72 11.03 11.97 15.60
CA GLN A 72 12.47 11.68 15.48
C GLN A 72 13.26 12.78 14.74
N PHE A 73 12.56 13.72 14.09
CA PHE A 73 13.17 14.77 13.27
C PHE A 73 12.95 16.19 13.81
N ARG A 74 12.52 16.32 15.07
CA ARG A 74 12.38 17.58 15.80
C ARG A 74 13.48 17.72 16.84
#